data_AF-Q9CGP0-F1
#
_entry.id   AF-Q9CGP0-F1
#
_cell.length_a   1.000
_cell.length_b   1.000
_cell.length_c   1.000
_cell.angle_alpha   90.00
_cell.angle_beta   90.00
_cell.angle_gamma   90.00
#
_symmetry.space_group_name_H-M   'P 1'
#
loop_
_entity.id
_entity.type
_entity.pdbx_description
1 polymer ?
#
loop_
_entity_poly.entity_id
_entity_poly.type
_entity_poly.pdbx_seq_one_letter_code
_entity_poly.pdbx_strand_id
1 'polypeptide(L)' 'MALTITQLISVTGVSTINGEQVAYFSAQIPQGTGNSTFNRDITNQELYDANKTAVRADESEFQSKVYAVEDGLPQ' A
#
# COMPACT_ATOMS: atom_id res chain seq x y z
N MET A 1 17.22 -12.88 29.28
CA MET A 1 17.28 -12.64 27.83
C MET A 1 15.98 -11.98 27.45
N ALA A 2 16.01 -10.75 26.94
CA ALA A 2 14.81 -10.10 26.41
C ALA A 2 14.77 -10.34 24.90
N LEU A 3 13.75 -11.05 24.43
CA LEU A 3 13.49 -11.25 23.01
C LEU A 3 12.55 -10.12 22.57
N THR A 4 13.04 -9.21 21.74
CA THR A 4 12.20 -8.19 21.12
C THR A 4 11.66 -8.76 19.82
N ILE A 5 10.38 -9.12 19.79
CA ILE A 5 9.69 -9.55 18.57
C ILE A 5 9.11 -8.29 17.93
N THR A 6 9.60 -7.94 16.75
CA THR A 6 9.02 -6.89 15.91
C THR A 6 8.47 -7.58 14.67
N GLN A 7 7.17 -7.45 14.45
CA GLN A 7 6.51 -8.03 13.29
C GLN A 7 6.17 -6.89 12.33
N LEU A 8 6.41 -7.09 11.03
CA LEU A 8 6.18 -6.09 9.99
C LEU A 8 5.39 -6.74 8.88
N ILE A 9 4.26 -6.13 8.52
CA ILE A 9 3.45 -6.56 7.38
C ILE A 9 3.71 -5.61 6.22
N SER A 10 4.31 -6.13 5.16
CA SER A 10 4.45 -5.42 3.90
C SER A 10 3.27 -5.74 2.99
N VAL A 11 2.49 -4.73 2.62
CA VAL A 11 1.41 -4.83 1.63
C VAL A 11 1.91 -4.16 0.36
N THR A 12 1.75 -4.79 -0.80
CA THR A 12 2.10 -4.19 -2.10
C THR A 12 0.95 -4.34 -3.08
N GLY A 13 0.77 -3.33 -3.91
CA GLY A 13 -0.32 -3.21 -4.87
C GLY A 13 0.22 -2.66 -6.17
N VAL A 14 -0.21 -3.24 -7.29
CA VAL A 14 0.21 -2.79 -8.62
C VAL A 14 -1.04 -2.48 -9.41
N SER A 15 -1.20 -1.23 -9.82
CA SER A 15 -2.25 -0.82 -10.74
C SER A 15 -1.72 -0.98 -12.16
N THR A 16 -2.38 -1.86 -12.92
CA THR A 16 -2.08 -2.10 -14.33
C THR A 16 -3.28 -1.71 -15.18
N ILE A 17 -3.05 -0.96 -16.26
CA ILE A 17 -4.07 -0.53 -17.21
C ILE A 17 -3.63 -0.99 -18.59
N ASN A 18 -4.50 -1.72 -19.29
CA ASN A 18 -4.19 -2.32 -20.60
C ASN A 18 -2.92 -3.20 -20.61
N GLY A 19 -2.57 -3.80 -19.47
CA GLY A 19 -1.36 -4.63 -19.33
C GLY A 19 -0.07 -3.85 -19.01
N GLU A 20 -0.12 -2.53 -18.96
CA GLU A 20 1.00 -1.69 -18.53
C GLU A 20 0.85 -1.29 -17.07
N GLN A 21 1.94 -1.33 -16.32
CA GLN A 21 1.98 -0.84 -14.95
C GLN A 21 1.94 0.68 -14.93
N VAL A 22 0.91 1.23 -14.27
CA VAL A 22 0.66 2.67 -14.19
C VAL A 22 1.11 3.22 -12.85
N ALA A 23 0.78 2.51 -11.77
CA ALA A 23 1.14 2.89 -10.42
C ALA A 23 1.51 1.66 -9.59
N TYR A 24 2.42 1.89 -8.66
CA TYR A 24 2.85 0.95 -7.64
C TYR A 24 2.56 1.54 -6.28
N PHE A 25 2.02 0.71 -5.40
CA PHE A 25 1.70 1.06 -4.02
C PHE A 25 2.43 0.06 -3.13
N SER A 26 3.04 0.57 -2.08
CA SER A 26 3.64 -0.24 -1.04
C SER A 26 3.32 0.37 0.31
N ALA A 27 2.94 -0.48 1.26
CA ALA A 27 2.74 -0.09 2.64
C ALA A 27 3.53 -1.03 3.54
N GLN A 28 4.07 -0.49 4.61
CA GLN A 28 4.66 -1.29 5.67
C GLN A 28 3.98 -0.93 6.98
N ILE A 29 3.42 -1.95 7.62
CA ILE A 29 2.65 -1.85 8.86
C ILE A 29 3.44 -2.58 9.95
N PRO A 30 4.07 -1.86 10.89
CA PRO A 30 4.71 -2.50 12.03
C PRO A 30 3.66 -2.96 13.06
N GLN A 31 3.69 -4.24 13.42
CA GLN A 31 3.05 -4.75 14.64
C GLN A 31 3.88 -4.35 15.85
N GLY A 32 3.46 -3.25 16.47
CA GLY A 32 4.07 -2.69 17.68
C GLY A 32 3.98 -1.17 17.64
N THR A 33 4.90 -0.51 18.35
CA THR A 33 4.97 0.96 18.39
C THR A 33 5.75 1.46 17.18
N GLY A 34 5.05 1.92 16.15
CA GLY A 34 5.67 2.49 14.96
C GLY A 34 4.62 3.06 14.01
N ASN A 35 5.03 4.02 13.18
CA ASN A 35 4.15 4.56 12.14
C ASN A 35 4.18 3.63 10.93
N SER A 36 3.03 3.35 10.36
CA SER A 36 2.94 2.77 9.04
C SER A 36 3.50 3.72 7.99
N THR A 37 4.24 3.15 7.04
CA THR A 37 4.73 3.87 5.88
C THR A 37 3.89 3.49 4.68
N PHE A 38 3.48 4.48 3.91
CA PHE A 38 2.79 4.29 2.64
C PHE A 38 3.57 5.01 1.55
N ASN A 39 4.00 4.25 0.56
CA ASN A 39 4.74 4.70 -0.61
C ASN A 39 3.92 4.45 -1.86
N ARG A 40 3.80 5.49 -2.69
CA ARG A 40 3.17 5.44 -4.00
C ARG A 40 4.19 5.89 -5.04
N ASP A 41 4.38 5.05 -6.04
CA ASP A 41 5.25 5.32 -7.19
C ASP A 41 4.44 5.24 -8.48
N ILE A 42 4.29 6.36 -9.16
CA ILE A 42 3.64 6.42 -10.48
C ILE A 42 4.70 6.12 -11.52
N THR A 43 4.55 5.00 -12.23
CA THR A 43 5.49 4.51 -13.23
C THR A 43 5.17 5.04 -14.62
N ASN A 44 3.88 5.28 -14.92
CA ASN A 44 3.44 5.87 -16.17
C ASN A 44 2.48 7.04 -15.91
N GLN A 45 3.02 8.27 -16.00
CA GLN A 45 2.26 9.49 -15.75
C GLN A 45 1.19 9.75 -16.82
N GLU A 46 1.42 9.40 -18.08
CA GLU A 46 0.43 9.60 -19.16
C GLU A 46 -0.79 8.70 -18.98
N LEU A 47 -0.57 7.41 -18.71
CA LEU A 47 -1.67 6.49 -18.41
C LEU A 47 -2.38 6.85 -17.11
N TYR A 48 -1.64 7.29 -16.10
CA TYR A 48 -2.22 7.81 -14.86
C TYR A 48 -3.10 9.03 -15.16
N ASP A 49 -2.64 9.95 -15.99
CA ASP A 49 -3.38 11.17 -16.30
C ASP A 49 -4.66 10.89 -17.10
N ALA A 50 -4.62 9.91 -18.00
CA ALA A 50 -5.77 9.43 -18.74
C ALA A 50 -6.77 8.65 -17.88
N ASN A 51 -6.31 8.00 -16.80
CA ASN A 51 -7.11 7.08 -15.97
C ASN A 51 -7.11 7.44 -14.48
N LYS A 52 -6.97 8.72 -14.13
CA LYS A 52 -6.84 9.20 -12.72
C LYS A 52 -7.90 8.61 -11.82
N THR A 53 -9.14 8.51 -12.30
CA THR A 53 -10.27 7.99 -11.54
C THR A 53 -10.07 6.53 -11.15
N ALA A 54 -9.58 5.70 -12.08
CA ALA A 54 -9.31 4.29 -11.81
C ALA A 54 -8.14 4.12 -10.84
N VAL A 55 -7.02 4.81 -11.09
CA VAL A 55 -5.84 4.70 -10.21
C VAL A 55 -6.12 5.21 -8.80
N ARG A 56 -6.95 6.26 -8.65
CA ARG A 56 -7.39 6.73 -7.32
C ARG A 56 -8.33 5.74 -6.63
N ALA A 57 -9.17 5.04 -7.39
CA ALA A 57 -10.00 3.97 -6.84
C ALA A 57 -9.12 2.81 -6.33
N ASP A 58 -8.13 2.39 -7.12
CA ASP A 58 -7.16 1.37 -6.73
C ASP A 58 -6.36 1.79 -5.48
N GLU A 59 -5.91 3.05 -5.44
CA GLU A 59 -5.21 3.62 -4.28
C GLU A 59 -6.09 3.59 -3.02
N SER A 60 -7.36 3.96 -3.15
CA SER A 60 -8.31 3.94 -2.04
C SER A 60 -8.62 2.51 -1.58
N GLU A 61 -8.77 1.56 -2.49
CA GLU A 61 -8.97 0.15 -2.14
C GLU A 61 -7.72 -0.39 -1.43
N PHE A 62 -6.54 -0.06 -1.93
CA PHE A 62 -5.28 -0.45 -1.32
C PHE A 62 -5.14 0.12 0.10
N GLN A 63 -5.37 1.42 0.29
CA GLN A 63 -5.39 2.03 1.62
C GLN A 63 -6.40 1.36 2.55
N SER A 64 -7.60 1.08 2.06
CA SER A 64 -8.62 0.40 2.88
C SER A 64 -8.15 -0.99 3.33
N LYS A 65 -7.40 -1.72 2.50
CA LYS A 65 -6.81 -3.01 2.88
C LYS A 65 -5.67 -2.85 3.88
N VAL A 66 -4.82 -1.83 3.72
CA VAL A 66 -3.77 -1.48 4.68
C VAL A 66 -4.39 -1.19 6.05
N TYR A 67 -5.42 -0.36 6.11
CA TYR A 67 -6.15 -0.08 7.36
C TYR A 67 -6.84 -1.30 7.94
N ALA A 68 -7.48 -2.13 7.11
CA ALA A 68 -8.08 -3.37 7.61
C ALA A 68 -7.05 -4.35 8.18
N VAL A 69 -5.84 -4.37 7.62
CA VAL A 69 -4.71 -5.10 8.19
C VAL A 69 -4.31 -4.46 9.51
N GLU A 70 -4.07 -3.14 9.56
CA GLU A 70 -3.74 -2.42 10.81
C GLU A 70 -4.74 -2.67 11.94
N ASP A 71 -6.03 -2.53 11.65
CA ASP A 71 -7.12 -2.73 12.61
C ASP A 71 -7.24 -4.19 13.06
N GLY A 72 -6.87 -5.14 12.19
CA GLY A 72 -6.86 -6.56 12.48
C GLY A 72 -5.64 -7.01 13.30
N LEU A 73 -4.61 -6.17 13.41
CA LEU A 73 -3.42 -6.49 14.20
C LEU A 73 -3.69 -6.18 15.68
N PRO A 74 -3.50 -7.15 16.59
CA PRO A 74 -3.54 -6.85 18.01
C PRO A 74 -2.47 -5.79 18.34
N GLN A 75 -2.93 -4.68 18.94
CA GLN A 75 -2.11 -3.59 19.47
C GLN A 75 -1.25 -4.06 20.65
#